data_AF-A0A060BRN9-F1
#
_entry.id   AF-A0A060BRN9-F1
#
_cell.length_a   1.000
_cell.length_b   1.000
_cell.length_c   1.000
_cell.angle_alpha   90.00
_cell.angle_beta   90.00
_cell.angle_gamma   90.00
#
_symmetry.space_group_name_H-M   'P 1'
#
loop_
_entity.id
_entity.type
_entity.pdbx_description
1 polymer ?
#
loop_
_entity_poly.entity_id
_entity_poly.type
_entity_poly.pdbx_seq_one_letter_code
_entity_poly.pdbx_strand_id
1 'polypeptide(L)'
;FPERPGVDTVTSAVCWRAVRRALETVAAQPIAVVGTSLHPHLDGLEATTVVYYATDDFISGAALMGTRRERSRRLERRRIAEADALAAVSPEIIANWRIGDRPATVLPNGCDPRHYAAVDDVPPAPE
;
A
#
# COMPACT_ATOMS: atom_id res chain seq x y z
N PHE A 1 1.01 -14.43 -8.66
CA PHE A 1 1.22 -13.00 -8.35
C PHE A 1 1.82 -12.28 -9.55
N PRO A 2 1.52 -10.99 -9.79
CA PRO A 2 1.71 -10.26 -11.06
C PRO A 2 3.18 -10.00 -11.44
N GLU A 3 4.06 -10.97 -11.19
CA GLU A 3 5.48 -10.89 -11.46
C GLU A 3 5.87 -11.27 -12.89
N ARG A 4 4.92 -11.73 -13.71
CA ARG A 4 5.20 -12.05 -15.11
C ARG A 4 5.35 -10.76 -15.93
N PRO A 5 6.32 -10.67 -16.85
CA PRO A 5 6.43 -9.53 -17.77
C PRO A 5 5.09 -9.27 -18.48
N GLY A 6 4.70 -8.00 -18.60
CA GLY A 6 3.43 -7.58 -19.23
C GLY A 6 2.17 -7.74 -18.37
N VAL A 7 2.13 -8.69 -17.43
CA VAL A 7 0.95 -8.88 -16.55
C VAL A 7 0.73 -7.66 -15.66
N ASP A 8 1.79 -7.05 -15.14
CA ASP A 8 1.69 -5.84 -14.32
C ASP A 8 1.00 -4.66 -15.05
N THR A 9 1.38 -4.42 -16.30
CA THR A 9 0.78 -3.37 -17.14
C THR A 9 -0.71 -3.66 -17.40
N VAL A 10 -1.04 -4.90 -17.77
CA VAL A 10 -2.43 -5.30 -18.04
C VAL A 10 -3.28 -5.23 -16.76
N THR A 11 -2.77 -5.75 -15.64
CA THR A 11 -3.44 -5.66 -14.33
C THR A 11 -3.68 -4.21 -13.96
N SER A 12 -2.69 -3.32 -14.11
CA SER A 12 -2.85 -1.90 -13.81
C SER A 12 -3.93 -1.25 -14.69
N ALA A 13 -3.94 -1.53 -16.00
CA ALA A 13 -4.95 -1.01 -16.91
C ALA A 13 -6.37 -1.50 -16.56
N VAL A 14 -6.52 -2.79 -16.23
CA VAL A 14 -7.81 -3.37 -15.82
C VAL A 14 -8.29 -2.77 -14.51
N CYS A 15 -7.42 -2.65 -13.50
CA CYS A 15 -7.75 -2.01 -12.24
C CYS A 15 -8.23 -0.57 -12.44
N TRP A 16 -7.50 0.23 -13.22
CA TRP A 16 -7.89 1.63 -13.46
C TRP A 16 -9.17 1.77 -14.27
N ARG A 17 -9.45 0.87 -15.22
CA ARG A 17 -10.75 0.83 -15.89
C ARG A 17 -11.89 0.55 -14.92
N ALA A 18 -11.69 -0.39 -13.98
CA ALA A 18 -12.69 -0.69 -12.96
C ALA A 18 -12.92 0.49 -12.00
N VAL A 19 -11.84 1.15 -11.56
CA VAL A 19 -11.92 2.35 -10.71
C VAL A 19 -12.68 3.47 -11.41
N ARG A 20 -12.34 3.81 -12.66
CA ARG A 20 -13.04 4.87 -13.41
C ARG A 20 -14.53 4.59 -13.55
N ARG A 21 -14.90 3.35 -13.90
CA ARG A 21 -16.31 2.95 -13.99
C ARG A 21 -17.03 3.07 -12.64
N ALA A 22 -16.36 2.73 -11.54
CA ALA A 22 -16.93 2.88 -10.20
C ALA A 22 -17.17 4.37 -9.86
N LEU A 23 -16.18 5.24 -10.15
CA LEU A 23 -16.29 6.69 -9.96
C LEU A 23 -17.41 7.32 -10.80
N GLU A 24 -17.56 6.89 -12.06
CA GLU A 24 -18.68 7.28 -12.93
C GLU A 24 -20.03 6.88 -12.32
N THR A 25 -20.12 5.66 -11.77
CA THR A 25 -21.37 5.13 -11.17
C THR A 25 -21.81 5.95 -9.95
N VAL A 26 -20.87 6.44 -9.16
CA VAL A 26 -21.16 7.25 -7.96
C VAL A 26 -21.10 8.76 -8.20
N ALA A 27 -20.86 9.19 -9.44
CA ALA A 27 -20.67 10.59 -9.82
C ALA A 27 -19.68 11.35 -8.91
N ALA A 28 -18.55 10.71 -8.57
CA ALA A 28 -17.55 11.27 -7.67
C ALA A 28 -16.24 11.60 -8.38
N GLN A 29 -15.61 12.70 -7.98
CA GLN A 29 -14.25 13.06 -8.37
C GLN A 29 -13.34 12.92 -7.14
N PRO A 30 -12.42 11.94 -7.13
CA PRO A 30 -11.52 11.76 -5.99
C PRO A 30 -10.51 12.91 -5.93
N ILE A 31 -10.21 13.37 -4.72
CA ILE A 31 -9.16 14.35 -4.46
C ILE A 31 -7.81 13.69 -4.16
N ALA A 32 -7.83 12.42 -3.73
CA ALA A 32 -6.64 11.64 -3.43
C ALA A 32 -6.84 10.15 -3.77
N VAL A 33 -5.74 9.46 -4.09
CA VAL A 33 -5.65 8.00 -4.18
C VAL A 33 -4.62 7.52 -3.17
N VAL A 34 -5.01 6.53 -2.37
CA VAL A 34 -4.10 5.88 -1.42
C VAL A 34 -3.77 4.49 -1.92
N GLY A 35 -2.51 4.27 -2.27
CA GLY A 35 -1.99 2.93 -2.59
C GLY A 35 -1.37 2.29 -1.36
N THR A 36 -1.95 1.17 -0.93
CA THR A 36 -1.46 0.38 0.20
C THR A 36 -0.60 -0.82 -0.21
N SER A 37 -0.23 -0.90 -1.49
CA SER A 37 0.49 -2.03 -2.05
C SER A 37 1.40 -1.60 -3.19
N LEU A 38 2.25 -2.54 -3.65
CA LEU A 38 3.14 -2.31 -4.79
C LEU A 38 2.45 -2.36 -6.16
N HIS A 39 1.15 -2.72 -6.25
CA HIS A 39 0.37 -2.82 -7.50
C HIS A 39 -1.13 -2.51 -7.27
N PRO A 40 -1.84 -1.84 -8.19
CA PRO A 40 -1.43 -1.31 -9.50
C PRO A 40 -0.77 0.06 -9.39
N HIS A 41 0.03 0.47 -10.40
CA HIS A 41 0.71 1.78 -10.41
C HIS A 41 -0.28 2.93 -10.13
N LEU A 42 0.12 3.96 -9.37
CA LEU A 42 -0.80 4.98 -8.86
C LEU A 42 -1.07 6.11 -9.88
N ASP A 43 -0.62 5.97 -11.12
CA ASP A 43 -0.58 6.97 -12.18
C ASP A 43 -1.85 7.04 -13.05
N GLY A 44 -2.96 6.43 -12.63
CA GLY A 44 -4.15 6.28 -13.49
C GLY A 44 -5.26 7.32 -13.32
N LEU A 45 -5.16 8.26 -12.38
CA LEU A 45 -6.13 9.36 -12.24
C LEU A 45 -5.42 10.71 -12.30
N GLU A 46 -5.85 11.53 -13.26
CA GLU A 46 -5.34 12.89 -13.42
C GLU A 46 -5.79 13.78 -12.25
N ALA A 47 -5.00 14.81 -11.94
CA ALA A 47 -5.30 15.83 -10.94
C ALA A 47 -5.68 15.31 -9.53
N THR A 48 -5.14 14.16 -9.13
CA THR A 48 -5.44 13.51 -7.84
C THR A 48 -4.17 13.38 -7.02
N THR A 49 -4.20 13.74 -5.73
CA THR A 49 -3.04 13.56 -4.83
C THR A 49 -2.73 12.07 -4.66
N VAL A 50 -1.49 11.68 -4.92
CA VAL A 50 -1.02 10.30 -4.83
C VAL A 50 -0.36 10.04 -3.49
N VAL A 51 -0.95 9.16 -2.68
CA VAL A 51 -0.43 8.76 -1.38
C VAL A 51 0.07 7.32 -1.45
N TYR A 52 1.34 7.09 -1.11
CA TYR A 52 1.85 5.74 -0.84
C TYR A 52 1.83 5.49 0.66
N TYR A 53 0.98 4.56 1.10
CA TYR A 53 0.84 4.16 2.50
C TYR A 53 1.29 2.71 2.67
N ALA A 54 2.51 2.49 3.12
CA ALA A 54 3.03 1.13 3.31
C ALA A 54 2.45 0.48 4.56
N THR A 55 1.60 -0.53 4.36
CA THR A 55 1.03 -1.34 5.44
C THR A 55 1.88 -2.55 5.80
N ASP A 56 2.84 -2.90 4.94
CA ASP A 56 3.68 -4.07 5.08
C ASP A 56 5.11 -3.77 4.62
N ASP A 57 6.08 -4.50 5.16
CA ASP A 57 7.43 -4.55 4.59
C ASP A 57 7.45 -5.55 3.43
N PHE A 58 7.15 -5.05 2.22
CA PHE A 58 7.14 -5.86 1.00
C PHE A 58 8.50 -6.42 0.61
N ILE A 59 9.61 -5.87 1.13
CA ILE A 59 10.96 -6.34 0.85
C ILE A 59 11.29 -7.51 1.77
N SER A 60 11.07 -7.35 3.08
CA SER A 60 11.34 -8.38 4.08
C SER A 60 10.35 -9.54 3.97
N GLY A 61 9.07 -9.25 3.70
CA GLY A 61 8.03 -10.25 3.47
C GLY A 61 8.10 -10.96 2.11
N ALA A 62 9.04 -10.58 1.22
CA ALA A 62 9.05 -11.06 -0.16
C ALA A 62 9.14 -12.60 -0.25
N ALA A 63 10.00 -13.22 0.56
CA ALA A 63 10.16 -14.67 0.60
C ALA A 63 8.89 -15.39 1.07
N LEU A 64 8.21 -14.84 2.08
CA LEU A 64 6.93 -15.37 2.58
C LEU A 64 5.82 -15.26 1.55
N MET A 65 5.83 -14.19 0.76
CA MET A 65 4.85 -13.94 -0.29
C MET A 65 5.17 -14.64 -1.63
N GLY A 66 6.27 -15.39 -1.71
CA GLY A 66 6.71 -16.03 -2.95
C GLY A 66 7.05 -15.02 -4.07
N THR A 67 7.57 -13.85 -3.69
CA THR A 67 7.92 -12.74 -4.60
C THR A 67 9.42 -12.49 -4.62
N ARG A 68 9.91 -11.85 -5.68
CA ARG A 68 11.34 -11.52 -5.81
C ARG A 68 11.66 -10.22 -5.08
N ARG A 69 12.51 -10.30 -4.05
CA ARG A 69 12.94 -9.15 -3.23
C ARG A 69 13.42 -7.96 -4.06
N GLU A 70 14.21 -8.19 -5.10
CA GLU A 70 14.76 -7.14 -5.97
C GLU A 70 13.66 -6.44 -6.78
N ARG A 71 12.60 -7.18 -7.13
CA ARG A 71 11.43 -6.62 -7.79
C ARG A 71 10.62 -5.77 -6.82
N SER A 72 10.32 -6.28 -5.62
CA SER A 72 9.62 -5.51 -4.58
C SER A 72 10.35 -4.20 -4.29
N ARG A 73 11.68 -4.26 -4.14
CA ARG A 73 12.52 -3.07 -3.93
C ARG A 73 12.46 -2.06 -5.08
N ARG A 74 12.44 -2.54 -6.33
CA ARG A 74 12.31 -1.66 -7.50
C ARG A 74 10.95 -0.97 -7.54
N LEU A 75 9.89 -1.72 -7.26
CA LEU A 75 8.53 -1.20 -7.25
C LEU A 75 8.32 -0.21 -6.10
N GLU A 76 8.82 -0.51 -4.89
CA GLU A 76 8.74 0.39 -3.76
C GLU A 76 9.45 1.72 -4.04
N ARG A 77 10.67 1.68 -4.59
CA ARG A 77 11.36 2.91 -5.01
C ARG A 77 10.56 3.73 -6.01
N ARG A 78 9.85 3.07 -6.92
CA ARG A 78 8.97 3.73 -7.87
C ARG A 78 7.77 4.39 -7.16
N ARG A 79 7.12 3.68 -6.22
CA ARG A 79 6.03 4.25 -5.39
C ARG A 79 6.46 5.47 -4.62
N ILE A 80 7.63 5.39 -4.00
CA ILE A 80 8.22 6.51 -3.30
C ILE A 80 8.45 7.65 -4.29
N ALA A 81 9.08 7.42 -5.44
CA ALA A 81 9.34 8.49 -6.41
C ALA A 81 8.06 9.17 -6.93
N GLU A 82 6.98 8.43 -7.14
CA GLU A 82 5.72 8.92 -7.74
C GLU A 82 4.73 9.52 -6.74
N ALA A 83 4.85 9.21 -5.44
CA ALA A 83 3.90 9.67 -4.44
C ALA A 83 4.15 11.12 -3.99
N ASP A 84 3.07 11.90 -3.94
CA ASP A 84 3.04 13.25 -3.36
C ASP A 84 3.15 13.21 -1.83
N ALA A 85 2.62 12.17 -1.20
CA ALA A 85 2.69 11.95 0.24
C ALA A 85 3.06 10.52 0.60
N LEU A 86 3.78 10.38 1.72
CA LEU A 86 4.24 9.11 2.24
C LEU A 86 3.66 8.84 3.63
N ALA A 87 3.20 7.62 3.84
CA ALA A 87 2.88 7.11 5.16
C ALA A 87 3.32 5.65 5.32
N ALA A 88 3.55 5.21 6.55
CA ALA A 88 3.71 3.79 6.84
C ALA A 88 3.12 3.44 8.21
N VAL A 89 2.78 2.16 8.39
CA VAL A 89 2.25 1.65 9.67
C VAL A 89 3.25 1.69 10.81
N SER A 90 4.55 1.73 10.49
CA SER A 90 5.61 1.66 11.48
C SER A 90 6.80 2.57 11.11
N PRO A 91 7.55 3.06 12.11
CA PRO A 91 8.74 3.88 11.86
C PRO A 91 9.86 3.09 11.16
N GLU A 92 9.94 1.77 11.35
CA GLU A 92 10.99 0.93 10.75
C GLU A 92 10.87 0.89 9.22
N ILE A 93 9.64 0.89 8.68
CA ILE A 93 9.41 0.95 7.24
C ILE A 93 9.95 2.29 6.68
N ILE A 94 9.65 3.41 7.35
CA ILE A 94 10.12 4.73 6.93
C ILE A 94 11.64 4.82 7.00
N ALA A 95 12.25 4.29 8.07
CA ALA A 95 13.70 4.28 8.25
C ALA A 95 14.45 3.54 7.11
N ASN A 96 13.79 2.56 6.47
CA ASN A 96 14.34 1.84 5.32
C ASN A 96 14.25 2.62 4.00
N TRP A 97 13.47 3.70 3.95
CA TRP A 97 13.30 4.51 2.75
C TRP A 97 14.43 5.51 2.56
N ARG A 98 14.90 5.62 1.31
CA ARG A 98 15.90 6.63 0.91
C ARG A 98 15.20 7.90 0.41
N ILE A 99 14.54 8.61 1.32
CA ILE A 99 13.65 9.75 1.00
C ILE A 99 14.25 11.13 1.28
N GLY A 100 15.46 11.20 1.85
CA GLY A 100 16.09 12.46 2.21
C GLY A 100 15.25 13.23 3.23
N ASP A 101 15.10 14.55 3.02
CA ASP A 101 14.29 15.41 3.89
C ASP A 101 12.78 15.37 3.56
N ARG A 102 12.36 14.51 2.62
CA ARG A 102 10.94 14.42 2.26
C ARG A 102 10.13 13.90 3.45
N PRO A 103 9.03 14.57 3.83
CA PRO A 103 8.23 14.13 4.96
C PRO A 103 7.59 12.77 4.69
N ALA A 104 7.52 11.96 5.74
CA ALA A 104 6.78 10.71 5.80
C ALA A 104 6.10 10.58 7.17
N THR A 105 4.87 10.11 7.18
CA THR A 105 4.05 10.03 8.39
C THR A 105 3.95 8.60 8.89
N VAL A 106 4.16 8.37 10.20
CA VAL A 106 3.78 7.09 10.82
C VAL A 106 2.29 7.14 11.14
N LEU A 107 1.53 6.24 10.53
CA LEU A 107 0.09 6.08 10.77
C LEU A 107 -0.18 4.61 11.09
N PRO A 108 -0.23 4.20 12.36
CA PRO A 108 -0.51 2.81 12.73
C PRO A 108 -1.91 2.38 12.33
N ASN A 109 -2.08 1.07 12.08
CA ASN A 109 -3.40 0.50 11.84
C ASN A 109 -4.32 0.71 13.05
N GLY A 110 -5.58 1.02 12.78
CA GLY A 110 -6.61 1.11 13.81
C GLY A 110 -6.95 -0.26 14.40
N CYS A 111 -7.48 -0.23 15.62
CA CYS A 111 -8.06 -1.38 16.31
C CYS A 111 -9.43 -0.97 16.86
N ASP A 112 -10.41 -1.88 16.87
CA ASP A 112 -11.66 -1.68 17.64
C ASP A 112 -11.45 -2.17 19.07
N PRO A 113 -11.21 -1.27 20.05
CA PRO A 113 -10.91 -1.68 21.41
C PRO A 113 -12.05 -2.45 22.08
N ARG A 114 -13.29 -2.29 21.61
CA ARG A 114 -14.45 -3.00 22.19
C ARG A 114 -14.39 -4.49 21.93
N HIS A 115 -13.83 -4.89 20.78
CA HIS A 115 -13.67 -6.30 20.43
C HIS A 115 -12.65 -7.01 21.33
N TYR A 116 -11.73 -6.25 21.93
CA TYR A 116 -10.66 -6.77 22.79
C TYR A 116 -10.89 -6.46 24.27
N ALA A 117 -12.07 -5.95 24.65
CA ALA A 117 -12.32 -5.45 26.01
C ALA A 117 -12.21 -6.52 27.11
N ALA A 118 -12.42 -7.80 26.76
CA ALA A 118 -12.35 -8.93 27.69
C ALA A 118 -11.13 -9.83 27.44
N VAL A 119 -10.16 -9.41 26.62
CA VAL A 119 -9.02 -10.26 26.23
C VAL A 119 -8.20 -10.72 27.43
N ASP A 120 -8.09 -9.89 28.46
CA ASP A 120 -7.38 -10.19 29.70
C ASP A 120 -8.07 -11.25 30.57
N ASP A 121 -9.36 -11.53 30.31
CA ASP A 121 -10.18 -12.50 31.04
C ASP A 121 -10.29 -13.85 30.31
N VAL A 122 -9.79 -13.96 29.08
CA VAL A 122 -9.89 -15.18 28.27
C VAL A 122 -8.71 -16.10 28.60
N PRO A 123 -8.94 -17.36 29.00
CA PRO A 123 -7.84 -18.31 29.20
C PRO A 123 -7.05 -18.52 27.90
N PRO A 124 -5.71 -18.66 27.98
CA PRO A 124 -4.88 -18.83 26.80
C PRO A 124 -5.29 -20.07 25.99
N ALA A 125 -5.07 -20.02 24.68
CA ALA A 125 -5.32 -21.16 23.81
C ALA A 125 -4.48 -22.37 24.27
N PRO A 126 -5.02 -23.59 24.25
CA PRO A 126 -4.26 -24.79 24.56
C PRO A 126 -3.10 -24.97 23.57
N GLU A 127 -2.01 -25.58 24.04
CA GLU A 127 -0.83 -25.93 23.22
C GLU A 127 -1.15 -26.94 22.11
#